data_AF-A0A2V1H0Z4-F1
#
_entry.id   AF-A0A2V1H0Z4-F1
#
_cell.length_a   1.000
_cell.length_b   1.000
_cell.length_c   1.000
_cell.angle_alpha   90.00
_cell.angle_beta   90.00
_cell.angle_gamma   90.00
#
_symmetry.space_group_name_H-M   'P 1'
#
loop_
_entity.id
_entity.type
_entity.pdbx_description
1 polymer ?
#
loop_
_entity_poly.entity_id
_entity_poly.type
_entity_poly.pdbx_seq_one_letter_code
_entity_poly.pdbx_strand_id
1 'polypeptide(L)'
;MWHIFFDLDLTLICRRDATQHPSKPQLTNISQHVIGNLSTGATNQYNPTDPICSPIYQQQHTEFFEHFARNAAGKAKLFFISAGDYPEIKTKTILKMFFARSESSQHLIDNAGYFERNDLLPFANIDYDKTPEAERITAMAEAKAMMMQLQSGEFASANSGQSISPLNVILIDDEPANRQAVLKKYFQVINPCAASYTARLQTLQSLIPSGMHRFIKDDQDRPRKTLSELMQSLEI
;
A
#
# COMPACT_ATOMS: atom_id res chain seq x y z
N MET A 1 3.95 15.08 -8.63
CA MET A 1 4.57 14.14 -7.68
C MET A 1 3.64 12.94 -7.51
N TRP A 2 4.16 11.73 -7.43
CA TRP A 2 3.40 10.50 -7.18
C TRP A 2 3.38 10.13 -5.69
N HIS A 3 2.24 9.69 -5.17
CA HIS A 3 2.12 9.09 -3.85
C HIS A 3 1.69 7.63 -3.99
N ILE A 4 2.52 6.72 -3.48
CA ILE A 4 2.34 5.28 -3.64
C ILE A 4 2.21 4.67 -2.27
N PHE A 5 1.04 4.09 -2.00
CA PHE A 5 0.71 3.41 -0.76
C PHE A 5 0.74 1.91 -1.01
N PHE A 6 1.60 1.20 -0.29
CA PHE A 6 1.53 -0.24 -0.18
C PHE A 6 0.83 -0.60 1.12
N ASP A 7 -0.22 -1.40 1.01
CA ASP A 7 -0.66 -2.16 2.17
C ASP A 7 0.42 -3.18 2.56
N LEU A 8 0.47 -3.52 3.85
CA LEU A 8 1.40 -4.54 4.35
C LEU A 8 0.84 -5.95 4.20
N ASP A 9 -0.36 -6.17 4.73
CA ASP A 9 -0.93 -7.50 4.94
C ASP A 9 -1.37 -8.09 3.60
N LEU A 10 -0.95 -9.32 3.32
CA LEU A 10 -1.22 -10.03 2.06
C LEU A 10 -0.80 -9.26 0.78
N THR A 11 -0.18 -8.09 0.90
CA THR A 11 0.35 -7.31 -0.22
C THR A 11 1.86 -7.40 -0.25
N LEU A 12 2.55 -6.97 0.81
CA LEU A 12 4.00 -7.11 0.95
C LEU A 12 4.36 -8.36 1.76
N ILE A 13 3.59 -8.67 2.81
CA ILE A 13 3.91 -9.73 3.76
C ILE A 13 2.72 -10.65 4.01
N CYS A 14 2.99 -11.95 4.14
CA CYS A 14 2.03 -12.94 4.59
C CYS A 14 2.40 -13.38 6.00
N ARG A 15 1.52 -13.15 6.96
CA ARG A 15 1.64 -13.72 8.31
C ARG A 15 1.33 -15.21 8.29
N ARG A 16 2.11 -16.00 9.01
CA ARG A 16 1.93 -17.47 9.10
C ARG A 16 0.80 -17.89 10.04
N ASP A 17 0.46 -17.02 10.98
CA ASP A 17 -0.56 -17.22 12.01
C ASP A 17 -1.91 -16.59 11.66
N ALA A 18 -2.00 -15.86 10.53
CA ALA A 18 -3.23 -15.20 10.12
C ALA A 18 -4.25 -16.19 9.54
N THR A 19 -5.52 -15.92 9.81
CA THR A 19 -6.67 -16.69 9.27
C THR A 19 -6.97 -16.34 7.81
N GLN A 20 -6.51 -15.18 7.34
CA GLN A 20 -6.71 -14.74 5.98
C GLN A 20 -5.86 -15.58 5.01
N HIS A 21 -6.44 -15.93 3.87
CA HIS A 21 -5.81 -16.82 2.91
C HIS A 21 -5.34 -16.03 1.67
N PRO A 22 -4.05 -16.13 1.31
CA PRO A 22 -3.56 -15.55 0.07
C PRO A 22 -4.27 -16.17 -1.14
N SER A 23 -4.56 -15.35 -2.14
CA SER A 23 -5.05 -15.80 -3.45
C SER A 23 -4.05 -16.72 -4.14
N LYS A 24 -4.50 -17.47 -5.15
CA LYS A 24 -3.64 -18.37 -5.91
C LYS A 24 -2.39 -17.67 -6.49
N PRO A 25 -2.48 -16.48 -7.12
CA PRO A 25 -1.29 -15.75 -7.56
C PRO A 25 -0.35 -15.35 -6.42
N GLN A 26 -0.87 -14.94 -5.26
CA GLN A 26 -0.02 -14.62 -4.10
C GLN A 26 0.69 -15.87 -3.58
N LEU A 27 -0.02 -17.00 -3.42
CA LEU A 27 0.56 -18.26 -2.95
C LEU A 27 1.79 -18.70 -3.77
N THR A 28 1.73 -18.56 -5.10
CA THR A 28 2.87 -18.91 -5.97
C THR A 28 4.06 -17.96 -5.82
N ASN A 29 3.86 -16.79 -5.21
CA ASN A 29 4.88 -15.74 -5.05
C ASN A 29 5.27 -15.50 -3.58
N ILE A 30 4.77 -16.29 -2.63
CA ILE A 30 5.25 -16.27 -1.24
C ILE A 30 6.59 -16.97 -1.16
N SER A 31 7.58 -16.27 -0.61
CA SER A 31 8.88 -16.88 -0.34
C SER A 31 8.77 -17.89 0.81
N GLN A 32 9.07 -19.16 0.51
CA GLN A 32 9.03 -20.24 1.49
C GLN A 32 10.28 -20.27 2.39
N HIS A 33 11.37 -19.65 1.94
CA HIS A 33 12.69 -19.74 2.58
C HIS A 33 13.08 -18.51 3.39
N VAL A 34 12.44 -17.37 3.13
CA VAL A 34 12.72 -16.11 3.82
C VAL A 34 11.61 -15.82 4.81
N ILE A 35 11.97 -15.65 6.07
CA ILE A 35 11.05 -15.33 7.17
C ILE A 35 11.58 -14.18 8.01
N GLY A 36 10.67 -13.37 8.55
CA GLY A 36 10.95 -12.26 9.44
C GLY A 36 9.99 -12.25 10.63
N ASN A 37 10.40 -11.61 11.72
CA ASN A 37 9.65 -11.51 12.96
C ASN A 37 9.31 -10.04 13.26
N LEU A 38 8.02 -9.70 13.24
CA LEU A 38 7.50 -8.33 13.37
C LEU A 38 7.65 -7.71 14.77
N SER A 39 7.93 -8.50 15.81
CA SER A 39 7.96 -8.04 17.21
C SER A 39 9.34 -7.96 17.83
N THR A 40 10.40 -8.46 17.21
CA THR A 40 11.76 -8.35 17.79
C THR A 40 12.65 -7.30 17.13
N GLY A 41 12.36 -6.90 15.89
CA GLY A 41 13.40 -6.29 15.07
C GLY A 41 14.65 -7.19 15.04
N ALA A 42 15.82 -6.67 14.67
CA ALA A 42 17.06 -7.44 14.60
C ALA A 42 17.64 -7.91 15.97
N THR A 43 16.84 -7.96 17.05
CA THR A 43 17.26 -8.47 18.35
C THR A 43 16.85 -9.93 18.51
N ASN A 44 17.81 -10.80 18.80
CA ASN A 44 17.67 -12.27 18.83
C ASN A 44 16.82 -12.84 19.99
N GLN A 45 15.89 -12.08 20.57
CA GLN A 45 14.98 -12.61 21.59
C GLN A 45 13.74 -13.19 20.91
N TYR A 46 13.86 -14.42 20.39
CA TYR A 46 12.72 -15.17 19.86
C TYR A 46 11.63 -15.30 20.93
N ASN A 47 10.48 -14.65 20.74
CA ASN A 47 9.27 -14.94 21.49
C ASN A 47 8.33 -15.78 20.59
N PRO A 48 7.91 -16.98 21.02
CA PRO A 48 7.08 -17.86 20.20
C PRO A 48 5.70 -17.28 19.83
N THR A 49 5.25 -16.18 20.47
CA THR A 49 4.02 -15.47 20.10
C THR A 49 4.25 -14.39 19.04
N ASP A 50 5.47 -14.23 18.56
CA ASP A 50 5.82 -13.19 17.61
C ASP A 50 5.24 -13.47 16.23
N PRO A 51 4.66 -12.46 15.52
CA PRO A 51 4.12 -12.68 14.19
C PRO A 51 5.26 -12.95 13.22
N ILE A 52 5.36 -14.21 12.78
CA ILE A 52 6.28 -14.63 11.73
C ILE A 52 5.63 -14.32 10.38
N CYS A 53 6.35 -13.59 9.54
CA CYS A 53 5.92 -13.23 8.21
C CYS A 53 6.88 -13.73 7.13
N SER A 54 6.35 -13.97 5.94
CA SER A 54 7.09 -14.26 4.71
C SER A 54 6.78 -13.17 3.68
N PRO A 55 7.77 -12.72 2.87
CA PRO A 55 7.50 -11.76 1.82
C PRO A 55 6.69 -12.39 0.69
N ILE A 56 5.81 -11.59 0.09
CA ILE A 56 5.05 -11.93 -1.12
C ILE A 56 5.65 -11.14 -2.28
N TYR A 57 5.74 -11.71 -3.48
CA TYR A 57 6.30 -11.05 -4.67
C TYR A 57 7.69 -10.46 -4.42
N GLN A 58 8.53 -11.18 -3.66
CA GLN A 58 9.82 -10.67 -3.18
C GLN A 58 10.70 -10.11 -4.29
N GLN A 59 10.79 -10.80 -5.42
CA GLN A 59 11.56 -10.34 -6.57
C GLN A 59 10.97 -9.04 -7.14
N GLN A 60 9.67 -9.00 -7.40
CA GLN A 60 9.01 -7.86 -8.04
C GLN A 60 9.04 -6.60 -7.17
N HIS A 61 8.85 -6.73 -5.84
CA HIS A 61 8.96 -5.59 -4.92
C HIS A 61 10.39 -5.13 -4.74
N THR A 62 11.37 -6.05 -4.72
CA THR A 62 12.79 -5.69 -4.72
C THR A 62 13.12 -4.85 -5.96
N GLU A 63 12.75 -5.33 -7.15
CA GLU A 63 12.96 -4.60 -8.40
C GLU A 63 12.27 -3.22 -8.37
N PHE A 64 11.06 -3.15 -7.81
CA PHE A 64 10.32 -1.91 -7.63
C PHE A 64 11.03 -0.91 -6.72
N PHE A 65 11.41 -1.30 -5.51
CA PHE A 65 12.07 -0.39 -4.57
C PHE A 65 13.45 0.04 -5.06
N GLU A 66 14.22 -0.86 -5.69
CA GLU A 66 15.50 -0.51 -6.33
C GLU A 66 15.32 0.47 -7.49
N HIS A 67 14.26 0.30 -8.30
CA HIS A 67 13.96 1.24 -9.38
C HIS A 67 13.51 2.59 -8.82
N PHE A 68 12.64 2.58 -7.82
CA PHE A 68 12.11 3.77 -7.18
C PHE A 68 13.24 4.60 -6.54
N ALA A 69 14.11 3.95 -5.76
CA ALA A 69 15.21 4.61 -5.07
C ALA A 69 16.16 5.33 -6.04
N ARG A 70 16.39 4.76 -7.24
CA ARG A 70 17.27 5.33 -8.25
C ARG A 70 16.62 6.43 -9.10
N ASN A 71 15.35 6.26 -9.43
CA ASN A 71 14.73 7.03 -10.53
C ASN A 71 13.59 7.97 -10.09
N ALA A 72 13.10 7.84 -8.86
CA ALA A 72 11.91 8.54 -8.38
C ALA A 72 12.19 9.66 -7.36
N ALA A 73 13.46 9.91 -7.01
CA ALA A 73 13.85 10.94 -6.05
C ALA A 73 13.23 12.31 -6.41
N GLY A 74 12.49 12.91 -5.48
CA GLY A 74 11.77 14.18 -5.66
C GLY A 74 10.53 14.12 -6.57
N LYS A 75 10.30 12.99 -7.26
CA LYS A 75 9.15 12.78 -8.15
C LYS A 75 8.04 11.97 -7.49
N ALA A 76 8.37 11.15 -6.49
CA ALA A 76 7.41 10.34 -5.79
C ALA A 76 7.74 10.17 -4.29
N LYS A 77 6.71 9.85 -3.51
CA LYS A 77 6.80 9.42 -2.11
C LYS A 77 6.18 8.03 -1.94
N LEU A 78 6.82 7.24 -1.09
CA LEU A 78 6.37 5.90 -0.73
C LEU A 78 5.77 5.93 0.67
N PHE A 79 4.68 5.20 0.86
CA PHE A 79 3.99 5.03 2.13
C PHE A 79 3.67 3.55 2.35
N PHE A 80 3.80 3.11 3.59
CA PHE A 80 3.28 1.83 4.06
C PHE A 80 2.05 2.10 4.93
N ILE A 81 1.01 1.31 4.73
CA ILE A 81 -0.24 1.42 5.46
C ILE A 81 -0.71 0.03 5.88
N SER A 82 -1.33 -0.11 7.05
CA SER A 82 -1.89 -1.39 7.49
C SER A 82 -3.02 -1.19 8.50
N ALA A 83 -4.00 -2.08 8.47
CA ALA A 83 -5.03 -2.18 9.52
C ALA A 83 -4.56 -3.04 10.72
N GLY A 84 -3.40 -3.68 10.59
CA GLY A 84 -2.67 -4.31 11.68
C GLY A 84 -1.91 -3.28 12.53
N ASP A 85 -1.41 -3.75 13.66
CA ASP A 85 -0.68 -2.97 14.66
C ASP A 85 0.73 -3.53 14.73
N TYR A 86 1.62 -2.83 14.03
CA TYR A 86 2.95 -3.30 13.71
C TYR A 86 3.93 -2.16 13.99
N PRO A 87 4.86 -2.31 14.94
CA PRO A 87 5.78 -1.23 15.28
C PRO A 87 6.63 -0.79 14.08
N GLU A 88 6.52 0.47 13.68
CA GLU A 88 7.15 1.03 12.47
C GLU A 88 8.61 0.62 12.29
N ILE A 89 9.45 0.83 13.31
CA ILE A 89 10.89 0.54 13.26
C ILE A 89 11.14 -0.94 12.93
N LYS A 90 10.37 -1.83 13.54
CA LYS A 90 10.53 -3.28 13.37
C LYS A 90 10.03 -3.70 11.99
N THR A 91 8.88 -3.17 11.56
CA THR A 91 8.32 -3.40 10.23
C THR A 91 9.30 -2.96 9.15
N LYS A 92 9.78 -1.71 9.18
CA LYS A 92 10.76 -1.19 8.22
C LYS A 92 12.05 -2.00 8.20
N THR A 93 12.53 -2.48 9.35
CA THR A 93 13.69 -3.38 9.42
C THR A 93 13.47 -4.67 8.62
N ILE A 94 12.31 -5.29 8.75
CA ILE A 94 11.97 -6.51 8.01
C ILE A 94 11.76 -6.23 6.53
N LEU A 95 11.07 -5.15 6.19
CA LEU A 95 10.87 -4.75 4.78
C LEU A 95 12.22 -4.54 4.09
N LYS A 96 13.21 -3.92 4.77
CA LYS A 96 14.58 -3.82 4.25
C LYS A 96 15.21 -5.20 4.06
N MET A 97 15.13 -6.07 5.06
CA MET A 97 15.66 -7.44 4.95
C MET A 97 15.06 -8.21 3.77
N PHE A 98 13.76 -8.05 3.52
CA PHE A 98 13.06 -8.73 2.44
C PHE A 98 13.34 -8.14 1.06
N PHE A 99 13.36 -6.81 0.94
CA PHE A 99 13.22 -6.13 -0.35
C PHE A 99 14.33 -5.13 -0.70
N ALA A 100 15.24 -4.78 0.22
CA ALA A 100 16.33 -3.86 -0.07
C ALA A 100 17.62 -4.59 -0.45
N ARG A 101 18.24 -4.20 -1.58
CA ARG A 101 19.53 -4.73 -2.06
C ARG A 101 20.62 -3.67 -2.16
N SER A 102 20.28 -2.41 -1.95
CA SER A 102 21.21 -1.28 -1.99
C SER A 102 20.99 -0.35 -0.80
N GLU A 103 21.98 0.49 -0.50
CA GLU A 103 21.84 1.55 0.51
C GLU A 103 20.70 2.51 0.14
N SER A 104 20.55 2.82 -1.15
CA SER A 104 19.49 3.70 -1.65
C SER A 104 18.09 3.14 -1.38
N SER A 105 17.85 1.83 -1.58
CA SER A 105 16.56 1.22 -1.29
C SER A 105 16.31 1.03 0.21
N GLN A 106 17.36 0.82 1.01
CA GLN A 106 17.26 0.86 2.47
C GLN A 106 16.81 2.25 2.94
N HIS A 107 17.49 3.30 2.48
CA HIS A 107 17.15 4.69 2.80
C HIS A 107 15.73 5.07 2.32
N LEU A 108 15.30 4.55 1.15
CA LEU A 108 13.92 4.71 0.69
C LEU A 108 12.91 4.14 1.69
N ILE A 109 13.11 2.89 2.12
CA ILE A 109 12.19 2.22 3.06
C ILE A 109 12.22 2.91 4.43
N ASP A 110 13.38 3.34 4.91
CA ASP A 110 13.52 4.06 6.17
C ASP A 110 12.75 5.38 6.17
N ASN A 111 12.75 6.10 5.04
CA ASN A 111 12.06 7.40 4.89
C ASN A 111 10.64 7.29 4.34
N ALA A 112 10.14 6.09 4.03
CA ALA A 112 8.76 5.93 3.61
C ALA A 112 7.82 6.35 4.75
N GLY A 113 6.70 7.00 4.45
CA GLY A 113 5.68 7.26 5.47
C GLY A 113 5.09 5.94 5.97
N TYR A 114 4.64 5.91 7.21
CA TYR A 114 4.12 4.70 7.85
C TYR A 114 2.86 5.02 8.63
N PHE A 115 1.81 4.23 8.43
CA PHE A 115 0.55 4.34 9.15
C PHE A 115 0.04 2.95 9.52
N GLU A 116 -0.22 2.73 10.80
CA GLU A 116 -0.79 1.49 11.30
C GLU A 116 -2.20 1.70 11.85
N ARG A 117 -2.81 0.64 12.39
CA ARG A 117 -4.16 0.67 12.96
C ARG A 117 -4.43 1.90 13.82
N ASN A 118 -3.53 2.21 14.74
CA ASN A 118 -3.73 3.32 15.69
C ASN A 118 -3.82 4.69 15.00
N ASP A 119 -3.13 4.89 13.87
CA ASP A 119 -3.21 6.11 13.06
C ASP A 119 -4.53 6.20 12.28
N LEU A 120 -5.16 5.06 12.01
CA LEU A 120 -6.40 4.94 11.23
C LEU A 120 -7.66 5.03 12.11
N LEU A 121 -7.60 4.59 13.36
CA LEU A 121 -8.74 4.58 14.28
C LEU A 121 -9.48 5.94 14.41
N PRO A 122 -8.79 7.10 14.46
CA PRO A 122 -9.47 8.40 14.50
C PRO A 122 -10.35 8.67 13.28
N PHE A 123 -10.01 8.11 12.12
CA PHE A 123 -10.82 8.24 10.90
C PHE A 123 -11.89 7.14 10.80
N ALA A 124 -11.62 5.95 11.34
CA ALA A 124 -12.56 4.85 11.34
C ALA A 124 -13.76 5.09 12.27
N ASN A 125 -13.55 5.85 13.36
CA ASN A 125 -14.60 6.23 14.33
C ASN A 125 -15.38 5.02 14.89
N ILE A 126 -14.65 3.97 15.26
CA ILE A 126 -15.19 2.72 15.83
C ILE A 126 -14.42 2.29 17.09
N ASP A 127 -15.06 1.46 17.92
CA ASP A 127 -14.37 0.69 18.96
C ASP A 127 -13.93 -0.65 18.34
N TYR A 128 -12.66 -0.73 17.94
CA TYR A 128 -12.12 -1.84 17.15
C TYR A 128 -12.35 -3.22 17.78
N ASP A 129 -12.29 -3.35 19.11
CA ASP A 129 -12.43 -4.65 19.75
C ASP A 129 -13.89 -5.08 19.91
N LYS A 130 -14.83 -4.12 19.87
CA LYS A 130 -16.27 -4.37 20.04
C LYS A 130 -17.07 -4.39 18.75
N THR A 131 -16.57 -3.76 17.69
CA THR A 131 -17.24 -3.70 16.40
C THR A 131 -17.14 -5.04 15.66
N PRO A 132 -18.23 -5.55 15.05
CA PRO A 132 -18.20 -6.76 14.25
C PRO A 132 -17.19 -6.71 13.10
N GLU A 133 -16.58 -7.84 12.75
CA GLU A 133 -15.48 -7.89 11.76
C GLU A 133 -15.82 -7.23 10.42
N ALA A 134 -16.99 -7.51 9.85
CA ALA A 134 -17.41 -6.92 8.58
C ALA A 134 -17.51 -5.38 8.63
N GLU A 135 -17.99 -4.84 9.76
CA GLU A 135 -18.05 -3.40 10.00
C GLU A 135 -16.65 -2.81 10.19
N ARG A 136 -15.74 -3.52 10.87
CA ARG A 136 -14.34 -3.11 11.01
C ARG A 136 -13.64 -3.02 9.67
N ILE A 137 -13.78 -4.03 8.82
CA ILE A 137 -13.17 -4.04 7.49
C ILE A 137 -13.61 -2.80 6.70
N THR A 138 -14.91 -2.50 6.72
CA THR A 138 -15.46 -1.33 6.02
C THR A 138 -14.94 -0.01 6.60
N ALA A 139 -14.98 0.15 7.94
CA ALA A 139 -14.53 1.37 8.60
C ALA A 139 -13.03 1.61 8.42
N MET A 140 -12.21 0.56 8.50
CA MET A 140 -10.75 0.65 8.29
C MET A 140 -10.42 0.94 6.82
N ALA A 141 -11.19 0.41 5.87
CA ALA A 141 -11.04 0.76 4.45
C ALA A 141 -11.29 2.25 4.19
N GLU A 142 -12.33 2.81 4.79
CA GLU A 142 -12.61 4.25 4.70
C GLU A 142 -11.52 5.08 5.38
N ALA A 143 -11.04 4.65 6.55
CA ALA A 143 -9.94 5.28 7.27
C ALA A 143 -8.64 5.31 6.44
N LYS A 144 -8.28 4.21 5.76
CA LYS A 144 -7.13 4.18 4.84
C LYS A 144 -7.28 5.20 3.73
N ALA A 145 -8.44 5.24 3.07
CA ALA A 145 -8.71 6.20 1.99
C ALA A 145 -8.65 7.65 2.48
N MET A 146 -9.13 7.94 3.70
CA MET A 146 -9.01 9.26 4.33
C MET A 146 -7.56 9.62 4.66
N MET A 147 -6.77 8.69 5.21
CA MET A 147 -5.35 8.90 5.48
C MET A 147 -4.59 9.21 4.19
N MET A 148 -4.84 8.46 3.11
CA MET A 148 -4.26 8.74 1.79
C MET A 148 -4.62 10.13 1.27
N GLN A 149 -5.87 10.55 1.45
CA GLN A 149 -6.35 11.88 1.05
C GLN A 149 -5.63 12.99 1.82
N LEU A 150 -5.49 12.84 3.15
CA LEU A 150 -4.76 13.77 4.00
C LEU A 150 -3.29 13.91 3.56
N GLN A 151 -2.60 12.78 3.36
CA GLN A 151 -1.20 12.78 2.94
C GLN A 151 -0.99 13.32 1.52
N SER A 152 -1.99 13.20 0.65
CA SER A 152 -1.94 13.69 -0.74
C SER A 152 -2.26 15.18 -0.87
N GLY A 153 -2.55 15.86 0.24
CA GLY A 153 -2.64 17.31 0.29
C GLY A 153 -3.97 17.90 -0.18
N GLU A 154 -5.03 17.09 -0.33
CA GLU A 154 -6.38 17.67 -0.55
C GLU A 154 -6.87 18.45 0.68
N PHE A 155 -6.31 18.19 1.87
CA PHE A 155 -6.51 18.99 3.09
C PHE A 155 -5.37 19.98 3.39
N ALA A 156 -4.36 20.11 2.51
CA ALA A 156 -3.29 21.08 2.68
C ALA A 156 -3.79 22.50 2.36
N SER A 157 -4.38 23.10 3.39
CA SER A 157 -4.85 24.47 3.46
C SER A 157 -3.80 25.50 3.02
N ALA A 158 -4.23 26.38 2.11
CA ALA A 158 -3.89 27.80 2.00
C ALA A 158 -2.45 28.27 1.69
N ASN A 159 -1.37 27.53 2.00
CA ASN A 159 -0.02 28.14 1.99
C ASN A 159 1.05 27.50 1.08
N SER A 160 0.77 26.43 0.32
CA SER A 160 1.79 25.81 -0.56
C SER A 160 1.34 25.40 -1.98
N GLY A 161 0.08 25.66 -2.34
CA GLY A 161 -0.33 25.86 -3.73
C GLY A 161 -0.25 24.69 -4.74
N GLN A 162 0.05 23.45 -4.35
CA GLN A 162 -0.02 22.31 -5.28
C GLN A 162 -0.69 21.08 -4.66
N SER A 163 -1.98 20.91 -4.95
CA SER A 163 -2.70 19.65 -4.77
C SER A 163 -2.10 18.58 -5.69
N ILE A 164 -1.87 17.39 -5.17
CA ILE A 164 -1.44 16.25 -5.99
C ILE A 164 -2.65 15.77 -6.77
N SER A 165 -2.50 15.58 -8.08
CA SER A 165 -3.57 15.01 -8.91
C SER A 165 -3.97 13.64 -8.34
N PRO A 166 -5.27 13.33 -8.22
CA PRO A 166 -5.76 11.99 -7.85
C PRO A 166 -5.19 10.87 -8.73
N LEU A 167 -4.86 11.18 -9.99
CA LEU A 167 -4.18 10.27 -10.92
C LEU A 167 -2.73 9.97 -10.55
N ASN A 168 -2.15 10.61 -9.55
CA ASN A 168 -0.80 10.33 -9.06
C ASN A 168 -0.82 9.68 -7.68
N VAL A 169 -1.99 9.37 -7.15
CA VAL A 169 -2.17 8.70 -5.86
C VAL A 169 -2.63 7.28 -6.13
N ILE A 170 -1.92 6.30 -5.60
CA ILE A 170 -2.22 4.88 -5.86
C ILE A 170 -2.11 4.03 -4.60
N LEU A 171 -3.11 3.17 -4.40
CA LEU A 171 -3.07 2.11 -3.38
C LEU A 171 -2.76 0.76 -4.05
N ILE A 172 -1.84 0.01 -3.47
CA ILE A 172 -1.57 -1.39 -3.80
C ILE A 172 -2.02 -2.20 -2.58
N ASP A 173 -3.11 -2.95 -2.71
CA ASP A 173 -3.80 -3.58 -1.57
C ASP A 173 -4.65 -4.76 -2.05
N ASP A 174 -4.58 -5.88 -1.35
CA ASP A 174 -5.25 -7.14 -1.69
C ASP A 174 -6.72 -7.17 -1.29
N GLU A 175 -7.12 -6.36 -0.30
CA GLU A 175 -8.46 -6.33 0.27
C GLU A 175 -9.41 -5.48 -0.60
N PRO A 176 -10.46 -6.10 -1.19
CA PRO A 176 -11.41 -5.39 -2.04
C PRO A 176 -12.06 -4.17 -1.39
N ALA A 177 -12.38 -4.22 -0.10
CA ALA A 177 -13.00 -3.09 0.60
C ALA A 177 -12.09 -1.84 0.56
N ASN A 178 -10.79 -2.01 0.81
CA ASN A 178 -9.80 -0.94 0.76
C ASN A 178 -9.74 -0.31 -0.63
N ARG A 179 -9.63 -1.15 -1.68
CA ARG A 179 -9.60 -0.67 -3.06
C ARG A 179 -10.87 0.08 -3.45
N GLN A 180 -12.05 -0.42 -3.06
CA GLN A 180 -13.32 0.27 -3.32
C GLN A 180 -13.40 1.63 -2.62
N ALA A 181 -12.96 1.72 -1.35
CA ALA A 181 -12.94 3.00 -0.63
C ALA A 181 -12.01 4.03 -1.29
N VAL A 182 -10.83 3.60 -1.76
CA VAL A 182 -9.87 4.45 -2.47
C VAL A 182 -10.39 4.92 -3.83
N LEU A 183 -11.08 4.05 -4.57
CA LEU A 183 -11.71 4.42 -5.84
C LEU A 183 -12.80 5.50 -5.67
N LYS A 184 -13.53 5.51 -4.54
CA LYS A 184 -14.48 6.60 -4.21
C LYS A 184 -13.81 7.96 -4.03
N LYS A 185 -12.49 7.98 -3.76
CA LYS A 185 -11.66 9.19 -3.70
C LYS A 185 -11.00 9.53 -5.05
N TYR A 186 -11.36 8.82 -6.12
CA TYR A 186 -10.79 8.98 -7.47
C TYR A 186 -9.28 8.67 -7.56
N PHE A 187 -8.73 8.02 -6.56
CA PHE A 187 -7.36 7.53 -6.57
C PHE A 187 -7.27 6.21 -7.33
N GLN A 188 -6.05 5.87 -7.75
CA GLN A 188 -5.79 4.63 -8.46
C GLN A 188 -5.62 3.46 -7.49
N VAL A 189 -5.84 2.25 -7.99
CA VAL A 189 -5.59 1.01 -7.24
C VAL A 189 -4.84 0.00 -8.11
N ILE A 190 -4.06 -0.88 -7.49
CA ILE A 190 -3.51 -2.09 -8.12
C ILE A 190 -3.83 -3.27 -7.21
N ASN A 191 -4.49 -4.27 -7.77
CA ASN A 191 -4.81 -5.53 -7.10
C ASN A 191 -3.64 -6.54 -7.16
N PRO A 192 -2.98 -6.87 -6.04
CA PRO A 192 -1.94 -7.91 -5.99
C PRO A 192 -2.48 -9.33 -6.16
N CYS A 193 -3.79 -9.58 -6.00
CA CYS A 193 -4.41 -10.87 -6.25
C CYS A 193 -4.60 -11.17 -7.75
N ALA A 194 -4.42 -10.18 -8.63
CA ALA A 194 -4.60 -10.34 -10.05
C ALA A 194 -3.37 -10.98 -10.73
N ALA A 195 -3.59 -11.85 -11.71
CA ALA A 195 -2.49 -12.43 -12.51
C ALA A 195 -1.68 -11.36 -13.27
N SER A 196 -2.27 -10.19 -13.53
CA SER A 196 -1.62 -9.06 -14.19
C SER A 196 -0.78 -8.20 -13.25
N TYR A 197 -0.73 -8.49 -11.94
CA TYR A 197 -0.09 -7.65 -10.93
C TYR A 197 1.33 -7.22 -11.31
N THR A 198 2.20 -8.16 -11.69
CA THR A 198 3.58 -7.88 -12.09
C THR A 198 3.66 -6.88 -13.24
N ALA A 199 2.82 -7.03 -14.26
CA ALA A 199 2.79 -6.12 -15.40
C ALA A 199 2.28 -4.72 -15.01
N ARG A 200 1.34 -4.63 -14.05
CA ARG A 200 0.87 -3.35 -13.51
C ARG A 200 1.95 -2.64 -12.70
N LEU A 201 2.71 -3.38 -11.90
CA LEU A 201 3.81 -2.84 -11.12
C LEU A 201 4.93 -2.31 -12.03
N GLN A 202 5.26 -3.03 -13.11
CA GLN A 202 6.20 -2.55 -14.14
C GLN A 202 5.70 -1.31 -14.89
N THR A 203 4.40 -1.24 -15.18
CA THR A 203 3.78 -0.05 -15.77
C THR A 203 3.96 1.15 -14.84
N LEU A 204 3.68 0.99 -13.54
CA LEU A 204 3.87 2.04 -12.54
C LEU A 204 5.33 2.51 -12.47
N GLN A 205 6.30 1.58 -12.48
CA GLN A 205 7.73 1.91 -12.52
C GLN A 205 8.10 2.80 -13.71
N SER A 206 7.51 2.56 -14.90
CA SER A 206 7.78 3.39 -16.09
C SER A 206 7.17 4.80 -16.04
N LEU A 207 6.07 4.97 -15.30
CA LEU A 207 5.34 6.23 -15.22
C LEU A 207 5.95 7.21 -14.21
N ILE A 208 6.49 6.71 -13.09
CA ILE A 208 7.02 7.56 -12.03
C ILE A 208 8.18 8.48 -12.52
N PRO A 209 9.22 7.97 -13.21
CA PRO A 209 10.34 8.80 -13.63
C PRO A 209 9.99 9.77 -14.77
N SER A 210 9.04 9.39 -15.62
CA SER A 210 8.62 10.18 -16.79
C SER A 210 7.71 11.36 -16.42
N GLY A 211 7.17 11.39 -15.20
CA GLY A 211 6.20 12.40 -14.78
C GLY A 211 4.88 12.31 -15.54
N MET A 212 4.65 11.25 -16.31
CA MET A 212 3.42 11.06 -17.06
C MET A 212 2.25 10.74 -16.13
N HIS A 213 1.13 11.43 -16.31
CA HIS A 213 -0.12 11.18 -15.61
C HIS A 213 -0.97 10.21 -16.44
N ARG A 214 -0.98 8.92 -16.08
CA ARG A 214 -1.76 7.91 -16.78
C ARG A 214 -2.48 6.99 -15.82
N PHE A 215 -3.69 6.61 -16.22
CA PHE A 215 -4.47 5.60 -15.52
C PHE A 215 -3.87 4.22 -15.75
N ILE A 216 -3.53 3.53 -14.66
CA ILE A 216 -3.17 2.13 -14.65
C ILE A 216 -4.49 1.37 -14.62
N LYS A 217 -4.86 0.77 -15.76
CA LYS A 217 -6.11 0.01 -15.85
C LYS A 217 -6.02 -1.20 -14.93
N ASP A 218 -6.83 -1.27 -13.88
CA ASP A 218 -7.12 -2.54 -13.22
C ASP A 218 -8.32 -3.20 -13.92
N ASP A 219 -8.21 -4.49 -14.22
CA ASP A 219 -9.21 -5.20 -15.02
C ASP A 219 -10.41 -5.65 -14.17
N GLN A 220 -10.35 -5.53 -12.84
CA GLN A 220 -11.34 -6.15 -11.94
C GLN A 220 -12.12 -5.22 -11.00
N ASP A 221 -11.71 -3.97 -10.79
CA ASP A 221 -12.31 -3.12 -9.73
C ASP A 221 -13.01 -1.84 -10.22
N ARG A 222 -13.31 -1.70 -11.51
CA ARG A 222 -14.02 -0.48 -11.98
C ARG A 222 -15.47 -0.45 -11.48
N PRO A 223 -15.92 0.59 -10.75
CA PRO A 223 -17.32 0.97 -10.80
C PRO A 223 -17.69 1.28 -12.26
N ARG A 224 -18.89 0.86 -12.67
CA ARG A 224 -19.41 0.88 -14.06
C ARG A 224 -19.48 2.25 -14.76
N LYS A 225 -18.95 3.32 -14.16
CA LYS A 225 -18.86 4.63 -14.81
C LYS A 225 -17.42 5.13 -14.77
N THR A 226 -16.85 5.28 -15.95
CA THR A 226 -15.54 5.89 -16.16
C THR A 226 -15.57 7.38 -15.86
N LEU A 227 -14.45 7.94 -15.43
CA LEU A 227 -14.31 9.38 -15.17
C LEU A 227 -14.70 10.24 -16.41
N SER A 228 -14.52 9.71 -17.63
CA SER A 228 -14.98 10.38 -18.85
C SER A 228 -16.50 10.44 -18.99
N GLU A 229 -17.22 9.42 -18.54
CA GLU A 229 -18.69 9.41 -18.53
C GLU A 229 -19.27 10.35 -17.45
N LEU A 230 -18.53 10.59 -16.36
CA LEU A 230 -18.91 11.54 -15.32
C LEU A 230 -18.59 13.00 -15.70
N MET A 231 -17.45 13.25 -16.36
CA MET A 231 -17.13 14.58 -16.88
C MET A 231 -18.11 15.03 -17.97
N GLN A 232 -18.63 14.11 -18.79
CA GLN A 232 -19.71 14.39 -19.73
C GLN A 232 -21.07 14.67 -19.08
N SER A 233 -21.28 14.26 -17.82
CA SER A 233 -22.55 14.50 -17.09
C SER A 233 -22.55 15.81 -16.27
N LEU A 234 -21.41 16.50 -16.19
CA LEU A 234 -21.26 17.80 -15.53
C LEU A 234 -21.27 18.97 -16.53
N GLU A 235 -21.37 18.69 -17.83
CA GLU A 235 -21.71 19.67 -18.86
C GLU A 235 -23.25 19.70 -19.04
N ILE A 236 -23.96 20.24 -18.05
CA ILE A 236 -25.34 20.77 -18.19
C ILE A 236 -25.38 22.14 -17.54
#